data_AF-A0A4U2DXB5-F1
#
_entry.id   AF-A0A4U2DXB5-F1
#
_cell.length_a   1.000
_cell.length_b   1.000
_cell.length_c   1.000
_cell.angle_alpha   90.00
_cell.angle_beta   90.00
_cell.angle_gamma   90.00
#
_symmetry.space_group_name_H-M   'P 1'
#
loop_
_entity.id
_entity.type
_entity.pdbx_description
1 polymer ?
#
loop_
_entity_poly.entity_id
_entity_poly.type
_entity_poly.pdbx_seq_one_letter_code
_entity_poly.pdbx_strand_id
1 'polypeptide(L)'
;NKDHKFTSLFAKSEKPLSTGDKIMTRFTDKERGIKANVPYHILSATNEEITAQSKDGQTLAINPQALKDGHWDYAYTRTADMAQGATYQHVIAAIKGMGALTNLRRAYIDLSRASTHVKLFTDNPKAMMKSWLSKEVNKHSAIETLNTIPPQSTTYFNHNALPHEDTRYQDNNGDFNYNQFKTHINKELPKYTESLAINLLGQPNKSKSDRDHLTFGIGKSAIKVSLTGEHRGYFKDYTTGEKGSLINLVMSYKEMNYKEAMAEAHNMLNEPNKYQLEENSKHDKLLQTTPKHIAQFEERAKEYVQTSQPLKGTLAETYLNKLGIEQPQGEHVHFHQSVYSSEDKSLHPAMITNIHNKDGDTKAIEVTYLDFQGNKDDTLDINPRTLGTKSKHLTQFHQGRDLHTTIISTSIENSFAINQAHQGQYDIINVNHKNDIQNIS
;
A
#
# COMPACT_ATOMS: atom_id res chain seq x y z
N ASN A 1 40.83 13.89 -38.44
CA ASN A 1 41.56 14.07 -37.17
C ASN A 1 40.68 14.71 -36.10
N LYS A 2 39.83 13.91 -35.43
CA LYS A 2 39.21 14.26 -34.15
C LYS A 2 39.68 13.21 -33.14
N ASP A 3 40.93 13.33 -32.74
CA ASP A 3 41.46 12.53 -31.64
C ASP A 3 41.06 13.22 -30.34
N HIS A 4 40.09 12.66 -29.63
CA HIS A 4 39.57 13.17 -28.36
C HIS A 4 40.53 12.93 -27.18
N LYS A 5 41.74 12.43 -27.41
CA LYS A 5 42.71 12.08 -26.35
C LYS A 5 43.34 13.26 -25.61
N PHE A 6 43.22 14.50 -26.11
CA PHE A 6 44.03 15.63 -25.60
C PHE A 6 43.26 16.94 -25.28
N THR A 7 41.93 16.91 -25.21
CA THR A 7 41.17 18.13 -24.88
C THR A 7 40.60 18.07 -23.47
N SER A 8 41.21 18.82 -22.55
CA SER A 8 40.73 19.04 -21.18
C SER A 8 40.23 20.48 -21.03
N LEU A 9 39.14 20.68 -20.28
CA LEU A 9 38.64 22.00 -19.92
C LEU A 9 39.08 22.34 -18.49
N PHE A 10 39.71 23.50 -18.32
CA PHE A 10 40.18 23.98 -17.02
C PHE A 10 39.53 25.33 -16.68
N ALA A 11 39.27 25.55 -15.39
CA ALA A 11 38.86 26.85 -14.86
C ALA A 11 40.03 27.48 -14.10
N LYS A 12 40.45 28.69 -14.48
CA LYS A 12 41.50 29.45 -13.78
C LYS A 12 40.89 30.15 -12.56
N SER A 13 41.56 30.04 -11.42
CA SER A 13 41.27 30.85 -10.23
C SER A 13 42.57 31.30 -9.58
N GLU A 14 42.52 32.42 -8.86
CA GLU A 14 43.65 32.92 -8.09
C GLU A 14 43.46 32.57 -6.62
N LYS A 15 44.51 32.03 -6.00
CA LYS A 15 44.52 31.60 -4.60
C LYS A 15 45.79 32.13 -3.93
N PRO A 16 45.70 32.72 -2.73
CA PRO A 16 46.89 33.09 -1.98
C PRO A 16 47.70 31.84 -1.61
N LEU A 17 49.00 31.94 -1.42
CA LEU A 17 49.80 30.80 -0.96
C LEU A 17 50.91 31.31 -0.04
N SER A 18 51.14 30.60 1.05
CA SER A 18 52.13 30.97 2.07
C SER A 18 53.08 29.81 2.37
N THR A 19 54.27 30.15 2.87
CA THR A 19 55.19 29.16 3.44
C THR A 19 54.50 28.39 4.58
N GLY A 20 54.65 27.06 4.56
CA GLY A 20 53.97 26.14 5.48
C GLY A 20 52.64 25.59 4.98
N ASP A 21 52.11 26.13 3.87
CA ASP A 21 50.86 25.63 3.31
C ASP A 21 50.98 24.19 2.80
N LYS A 22 49.85 23.48 2.75
CA LYS A 22 49.77 22.14 2.17
C LYS A 22 49.04 22.20 0.85
N ILE A 23 49.68 21.72 -0.20
CA ILE A 23 49.11 21.64 -1.55
C ILE A 23 49.12 20.21 -2.06
N MET A 24 48.30 19.93 -3.07
CA MET A 24 48.33 18.69 -3.82
C MET A 24 48.21 18.99 -5.32
N THR A 25 48.98 18.28 -6.13
CA THR A 25 48.91 18.39 -7.59
C THR A 25 47.70 17.62 -8.12
N ARG A 26 47.05 18.13 -9.16
CA ARG A 26 45.86 17.54 -9.81
C ARG A 26 46.17 16.82 -11.12
N PHE A 27 47.44 16.71 -11.46
CA PHE A 27 47.94 16.14 -12.70
C PHE A 27 49.17 15.27 -12.45
N THR A 28 49.48 14.44 -13.44
CA THR A 28 50.69 13.61 -13.46
C THR A 28 51.55 14.09 -14.61
N ASP A 29 52.82 14.37 -14.33
CA ASP A 29 53.85 14.72 -15.30
C ASP A 29 55.03 13.76 -15.10
N LYS A 30 55.19 12.84 -16.05
CA LYS A 30 56.21 11.79 -15.96
C LYS A 30 57.62 12.34 -16.15
N GLU A 31 57.79 13.39 -16.96
CA GLU A 31 59.10 13.98 -17.25
C GLU A 31 59.65 14.72 -16.04
N ARG A 32 58.76 15.40 -15.30
CA ARG A 32 59.10 16.09 -14.04
C ARG A 32 58.95 15.22 -12.80
N GLY A 33 58.54 13.96 -12.96
CA GLY A 33 58.29 13.03 -11.85
C GLY A 33 57.11 13.41 -10.95
N ILE A 34 56.22 14.31 -11.39
CA ILE A 34 55.05 14.76 -10.63
C ILE A 34 53.95 13.70 -10.73
N LYS A 35 53.41 13.29 -9.58
CA LYS A 35 52.27 12.38 -9.50
C LYS A 35 51.03 13.12 -9.02
N ALA A 36 49.87 12.82 -9.59
CA ALA A 36 48.61 13.39 -9.14
C ALA A 36 48.26 12.95 -7.71
N ASN A 37 47.57 13.82 -6.98
CA ASN A 37 47.04 13.59 -5.62
C ASN A 37 48.10 13.35 -4.54
N VAL A 38 49.36 13.71 -4.79
CA VAL A 38 50.43 13.66 -3.80
C VAL A 38 50.47 14.98 -3.01
N PRO A 39 50.47 14.94 -1.66
CA PRO A 39 50.57 16.14 -0.85
C PRO A 39 52.01 16.64 -0.73
N TYR A 40 52.19 17.95 -0.85
CA TYR A 40 53.44 18.69 -0.65
C TYR A 40 53.26 19.78 0.42
N HIS A 41 54.32 20.09 1.15
CA HIS A 41 54.41 21.24 2.06
C HIS A 41 55.21 22.34 1.40
N ILE A 42 54.70 23.57 1.39
CA ILE A 42 55.40 24.73 0.85
C ILE A 42 56.56 25.10 1.76
N LEU A 43 57.78 25.10 1.22
CA LEU A 43 59.00 25.52 1.89
C LEU A 43 59.26 27.01 1.69
N SER A 44 59.00 27.52 0.48
CA SER A 44 59.11 28.94 0.14
C SER A 44 58.04 29.31 -0.88
N ALA A 45 57.41 30.48 -0.70
CA ALA A 45 56.47 31.05 -1.64
C ALA A 45 56.87 32.50 -1.94
N THR A 46 57.40 32.74 -3.13
CA THR A 46 57.66 34.09 -3.66
C THR A 46 56.87 34.32 -4.95
N ASN A 47 56.88 35.55 -5.47
CA ASN A 47 56.21 35.89 -6.73
C ASN A 47 56.89 35.26 -7.97
N GLU A 48 58.15 34.81 -7.82
CA GLU A 48 58.96 34.27 -8.90
C GLU A 48 58.96 32.73 -8.87
N GLU A 49 59.02 32.14 -7.68
CA GLU A 49 59.11 30.70 -7.51
C GLU A 49 58.45 30.23 -6.21
N ILE A 50 57.74 29.11 -6.29
CA ILE A 50 57.23 28.37 -5.15
C ILE A 50 57.96 27.02 -5.09
N THR A 51 58.53 26.70 -3.94
CA THR A 51 59.16 25.41 -3.68
C THR A 51 58.39 24.63 -2.62
N ALA A 52 58.13 23.36 -2.91
CA ALA A 52 57.38 22.48 -2.02
C ALA A 52 58.05 21.10 -1.92
N GLN A 53 57.81 20.37 -0.84
CA GLN A 53 58.39 19.04 -0.62
C GLN A 53 57.33 18.03 -0.16
N SER A 54 57.36 16.85 -0.76
CA SER A 54 56.52 15.72 -0.33
C SER A 54 57.11 15.06 0.92
N LYS A 55 56.34 14.18 1.57
CA LYS A 55 56.84 13.41 2.72
C LYS A 55 58.03 12.51 2.38
N ASP A 56 58.11 12.07 1.13
CA ASP A 56 59.17 11.19 0.63
C ASP A 56 60.42 11.97 0.20
N GLY A 57 60.48 13.28 0.48
CA GLY A 57 61.61 14.15 0.17
C GLY A 57 61.63 14.73 -1.24
N GLN A 58 60.68 14.35 -2.11
CA GLN A 58 60.61 14.85 -3.48
C GLN A 58 60.26 16.35 -3.49
N THR A 59 61.10 17.14 -4.16
CA THR A 59 60.89 18.57 -4.34
C THR A 59 60.00 18.85 -5.56
N LEU A 60 59.20 19.90 -5.45
CA LEU A 60 58.33 20.42 -6.49
C LEU A 60 58.58 21.92 -6.61
N ALA A 61 59.04 22.35 -7.79
CA ALA A 61 59.16 23.76 -8.15
C ALA A 61 57.98 24.16 -9.04
N ILE A 62 57.28 25.23 -8.64
CA ILE A 62 56.10 25.78 -9.31
C ILE A 62 56.44 27.23 -9.71
N ASN A 63 56.33 27.53 -10.99
CA ASN A 63 56.38 28.92 -11.47
C ASN A 63 54.97 29.53 -11.39
N PRO A 64 54.71 30.53 -10.54
CA PRO A 64 53.38 31.13 -10.38
C PRO A 64 52.80 31.76 -11.66
N GLN A 65 53.68 32.16 -12.59
CA GLN A 65 53.32 32.80 -13.85
C GLN A 65 53.07 31.78 -14.98
N ALA A 66 53.48 30.52 -14.81
CA ALA A 66 53.35 29.50 -15.84
C ALA A 66 52.04 28.70 -15.66
N LEU A 67 51.13 28.79 -16.63
CA LEU A 67 49.83 28.09 -16.57
C LEU A 67 49.97 26.56 -16.40
N LYS A 68 51.03 25.95 -16.96
CA LYS A 68 51.32 24.52 -16.81
C LYS A 68 51.53 24.09 -15.35
N ASP A 69 51.89 25.03 -14.48
CA ASP A 69 52.13 24.78 -13.05
C ASP A 69 50.92 25.16 -12.18
N GLY A 70 49.84 25.65 -12.78
CA GLY A 70 48.61 26.06 -12.08
C GLY A 70 47.67 24.90 -11.67
N HIS A 71 48.10 23.64 -11.84
CA HIS A 71 47.27 22.46 -11.59
C HIS A 71 47.46 21.90 -10.17
N TRP A 72 47.12 22.71 -9.17
CA TRP A 72 47.17 22.33 -7.75
C TRP A 72 45.95 22.83 -6.99
N ASP A 73 45.67 22.17 -5.86
CA ASP A 73 44.66 22.57 -4.88
C ASP A 73 45.27 22.53 -3.47
N TYR A 74 44.66 23.22 -2.51
CA TYR A 74 45.03 23.02 -1.12
C TYR A 74 44.74 21.59 -0.66
N ALA A 75 45.65 21.03 0.13
CA ALA A 75 45.57 19.67 0.65
C ALA A 75 45.03 19.60 2.09
N TYR A 76 44.41 20.66 2.62
CA TYR A 76 43.81 20.68 3.95
C TYR A 76 42.54 19.82 4.05
N THR A 77 41.76 19.80 2.98
CA THR A 77 40.48 19.08 2.89
C THR A 77 40.47 18.17 1.69
N ARG A 78 39.73 17.06 1.77
CA ARG A 78 39.56 16.12 0.67
C ARG A 78 38.09 15.82 0.49
N THR A 79 37.68 15.54 -0.75
CA THR A 79 36.40 14.88 -0.99
C THR A 79 36.51 13.43 -0.55
N ALA A 80 35.40 12.81 -0.13
CA ALA A 80 35.46 11.43 0.38
C ALA A 80 35.95 10.44 -0.70
N ASP A 81 35.63 10.65 -1.98
CA ASP A 81 36.14 9.79 -3.07
C ASP A 81 37.67 9.81 -3.15
N MET A 82 38.30 10.96 -2.90
CA MET A 82 39.76 11.07 -2.85
C MET A 82 40.38 10.44 -1.60
N ALA A 83 39.59 10.27 -0.54
CA ALA A 83 40.02 9.60 0.67
C ALA A 83 39.88 8.07 0.57
N GLN A 84 39.23 7.55 -0.48
CA GLN A 84 39.02 6.12 -0.64
C GLN A 84 40.36 5.36 -0.70
N GLY A 85 40.48 4.31 0.12
CA GLY A 85 41.70 3.50 0.22
C GLY A 85 42.78 4.09 1.14
N ALA A 86 42.62 5.32 1.62
CA ALA A 86 43.51 5.91 2.61
C ALA A 86 43.00 5.66 4.05
N THR A 87 43.93 5.63 5.00
CA THR A 87 43.67 5.52 6.44
C THR A 87 44.34 6.68 7.17
N TYR A 88 43.60 7.34 8.05
CA TYR A 88 44.04 8.48 8.86
C TYR A 88 43.72 8.24 10.32
N GLN A 89 44.57 8.72 11.24
CA GLN A 89 44.31 8.56 12.68
C GLN A 89 43.02 9.25 13.12
N HIS A 90 42.84 10.50 12.65
CA HIS A 90 41.70 11.34 13.00
C HIS A 90 41.05 11.88 11.73
N VAL A 91 39.73 11.75 11.63
CA VAL A 91 38.94 12.28 10.52
C VAL A 91 37.89 13.25 11.05
N ILE A 92 37.79 14.42 10.41
CA ILE A 92 36.71 15.38 10.61
C ILE A 92 35.93 15.46 9.29
N ALA A 93 34.68 15.03 9.30
CA ALA A 93 33.81 15.08 8.13
C ALA A 93 32.76 16.19 8.30
N ALA A 94 32.59 17.01 7.27
CA ALA A 94 31.54 18.01 7.20
C ALA A 94 30.45 17.56 6.21
N ILE A 95 29.23 17.38 6.69
CA ILE A 95 28.13 16.74 5.96
C ILE A 95 26.92 17.67 5.95
N LYS A 96 26.46 18.03 4.76
CA LYS A 96 25.18 18.73 4.59
C LYS A 96 24.03 17.72 4.73
N GLY A 97 23.10 17.95 5.64
CA GLY A 97 22.04 17.00 6.00
C GLY A 97 21.18 16.59 4.82
N MET A 98 20.81 17.54 3.95
CA MET A 98 20.10 17.29 2.69
C MET A 98 20.97 17.55 1.45
N GLY A 99 22.22 17.09 1.45
CA GLY A 99 23.09 17.15 0.28
C GLY A 99 22.70 16.12 -0.79
N ALA A 100 22.89 16.44 -2.07
CA ALA A 100 22.63 15.52 -3.18
C ALA A 100 23.42 14.20 -3.06
N LEU A 101 24.63 14.28 -2.50
CA LEU A 101 25.53 13.14 -2.29
C LEU A 101 25.48 12.56 -0.86
N THR A 102 24.61 13.08 0.01
CA THR A 102 24.46 12.61 1.38
C THR A 102 23.64 11.33 1.38
N ASN A 103 24.31 10.18 1.32
CA ASN A 103 23.70 8.84 1.32
C ASN A 103 24.58 7.87 2.13
N LEU A 104 24.10 6.64 2.31
CA LEU A 104 24.80 5.66 3.14
C LEU A 104 26.20 5.29 2.63
N ARG A 105 26.41 5.16 1.31
CA ARG A 105 27.74 4.85 0.76
C ARG A 105 28.74 5.96 1.10
N ARG A 106 28.30 7.22 1.06
CA ARG A 106 29.14 8.35 1.46
C ARG A 106 29.47 8.31 2.94
N ALA A 107 28.47 8.04 3.78
CA ALA A 107 28.65 7.85 5.22
C ALA A 107 29.70 6.77 5.53
N TYR A 108 29.62 5.61 4.85
CA TYR A 108 30.59 4.53 5.01
C TYR A 108 32.01 4.98 4.66
N ILE A 109 32.20 5.72 3.57
CA ILE A 109 33.52 6.24 3.20
C ILE A 109 34.02 7.18 4.30
N ASP A 110 33.23 8.17 4.71
CA ASP A 110 33.62 9.17 5.71
C ASP A 110 34.01 8.53 7.07
N LEU A 111 33.28 7.50 7.48
CA LEU A 111 33.50 6.79 8.75
C LEU A 111 34.67 5.81 8.70
N SER A 112 34.84 5.08 7.59
CA SER A 112 35.83 3.99 7.49
C SER A 112 37.28 4.44 7.30
N ARG A 113 37.55 5.74 7.11
CA ARG A 113 38.94 6.24 6.96
C ARG A 113 39.64 6.53 8.27
N ALA A 114 38.92 6.64 9.37
CA ALA A 114 39.50 6.88 10.67
C ALA A 114 39.98 5.57 11.31
N SER A 115 41.25 5.50 11.72
CA SER A 115 41.76 4.38 12.52
C SER A 115 41.54 4.56 14.02
N THR A 116 41.33 5.79 14.50
CA THR A 116 41.26 6.07 15.94
C THR A 116 40.04 6.92 16.31
N HIS A 117 39.79 8.03 15.61
CA HIS A 117 38.66 8.90 15.95
C HIS A 117 38.03 9.54 14.71
N VAL A 118 36.71 9.58 14.69
CA VAL A 118 35.93 10.31 13.69
C VAL A 118 35.01 11.31 14.38
N LYS A 119 34.95 12.53 13.83
CA LYS A 119 33.99 13.57 14.23
C LYS A 119 33.20 14.03 13.02
N LEU A 120 31.88 14.04 13.16
CA LEU A 120 30.95 14.47 12.12
C LEU A 120 30.38 15.84 12.49
N PHE A 121 30.46 16.80 11.57
CA PHE A 121 29.79 18.08 11.66
C PHE A 121 28.68 18.15 10.61
N THR A 122 27.46 18.44 11.04
CA THR A 122 26.33 18.58 10.14
C THR A 122 25.44 19.73 10.58
N ASP A 123 24.82 20.40 9.60
CA ASP A 123 23.84 21.45 9.79
C ASP A 123 22.51 20.92 10.34
N ASN A 124 22.17 19.65 10.07
CA ASN A 124 20.94 19.03 10.57
C ASN A 124 21.13 17.51 10.77
N PRO A 125 21.37 17.05 12.01
CA PRO A 125 21.59 15.63 12.31
C PRO A 125 20.41 14.72 11.90
N LYS A 126 19.17 15.19 12.09
CA LYS A 126 17.97 14.40 11.74
C LYS A 126 17.86 14.22 10.22
N ALA A 127 18.04 15.30 9.46
CA ALA A 127 17.98 15.25 8.00
C ALA A 127 19.14 14.45 7.39
N MET A 128 20.33 14.52 8.00
CA MET A 128 21.47 13.69 7.62
C MET A 128 21.15 12.20 7.78
N MET A 129 20.67 11.80 8.96
CA MET A 129 20.31 10.42 9.24
C MET A 129 19.24 9.92 8.27
N LYS A 130 18.19 10.72 8.07
CA LYS A 130 17.13 10.43 7.11
C LYS A 130 17.68 10.21 5.69
N SER A 131 18.54 11.10 5.21
CA SER A 131 19.16 10.98 3.89
C SER A 131 20.08 9.76 3.76
N TRP A 132 20.78 9.38 4.84
CA TRP A 132 21.56 8.14 4.84
C TRP A 132 20.68 6.90 4.73
N LEU A 133 19.51 6.89 5.37
CA LEU A 133 18.60 5.74 5.38
C LEU A 133 17.73 5.64 4.12
N SER A 134 17.26 6.78 3.59
CA SER A 134 16.22 6.79 2.56
C SER A 134 16.74 6.98 1.15
N LYS A 135 17.93 7.57 0.95
CA LYS A 135 18.45 7.80 -0.41
C LYS A 135 19.02 6.52 -0.98
N GLU A 136 18.39 6.09 -2.07
CA GLU A 136 18.86 4.95 -2.85
C GLU A 136 20.29 5.19 -3.35
N VAL A 137 21.16 4.23 -3.03
CA VAL A 137 22.58 4.25 -3.41
C VAL A 137 22.81 3.47 -4.70
N ASN A 138 21.91 2.54 -5.01
CA ASN A 138 22.04 1.63 -6.15
C ASN A 138 21.75 2.37 -7.44
N LYS A 139 22.70 2.29 -8.38
CA LYS A 139 22.52 2.76 -9.73
C LYS A 139 22.07 1.57 -10.56
N HIS A 140 20.81 1.56 -10.95
CA HIS A 140 20.25 0.51 -11.79
C HIS A 140 20.98 0.43 -13.12
N SER A 141 21.39 -0.79 -13.46
CA SER A 141 21.89 -1.10 -14.78
C SER A 141 20.74 -1.13 -15.80
N ALA A 142 21.08 -0.94 -17.08
CA ALA A 142 20.11 -1.05 -18.15
C ALA A 142 19.45 -2.45 -18.18
N ILE A 143 20.18 -3.51 -17.83
CA ILE A 143 19.67 -4.88 -17.81
C ILE A 143 18.63 -5.13 -16.72
N GLU A 144 18.81 -4.55 -15.53
CA GLU A 144 17.81 -4.62 -14.44
C GLU A 144 16.52 -3.87 -14.80
N THR A 145 16.67 -2.74 -15.49
CA THR A 145 15.54 -1.90 -15.91
C THR A 145 14.72 -2.58 -17.02
N LEU A 146 15.38 -3.23 -17.99
CA LEU A 146 14.72 -3.95 -19.08
C LEU A 146 13.86 -5.12 -18.58
N ASN A 147 14.31 -5.81 -17.54
CA ASN A 147 13.60 -6.95 -16.98
C ASN A 147 12.50 -6.56 -15.98
N THR A 148 12.23 -5.26 -15.78
CA THR A 148 11.24 -4.76 -14.81
C THR A 148 11.41 -5.35 -13.41
N ILE A 149 12.64 -5.68 -13.03
CA ILE A 149 12.90 -6.25 -11.71
C ILE A 149 12.68 -5.13 -10.69
N PRO A 150 11.73 -5.26 -9.76
CA PRO A 150 11.47 -4.20 -8.79
C PRO A 150 12.73 -3.99 -7.92
N PRO A 151 13.11 -2.73 -7.63
CA PRO A 151 14.26 -2.44 -6.78
C PRO A 151 14.06 -3.08 -5.41
N GLN A 152 15.02 -3.88 -4.97
CA GLN A 152 15.01 -4.43 -3.63
C GLN A 152 15.48 -3.35 -2.66
N SER A 153 14.56 -2.84 -1.83
CA SER A 153 14.93 -1.99 -0.70
C SER A 153 15.80 -2.80 0.25
N THR A 154 17.09 -2.45 0.33
CA THR A 154 18.03 -3.11 1.23
C THR A 154 18.04 -2.34 2.55
N THR A 155 17.54 -2.95 3.62
CA THR A 155 17.67 -2.42 4.98
C THR A 155 19.11 -2.60 5.45
N TYR A 156 19.84 -1.49 5.58
CA TYR A 156 21.25 -1.51 5.96
C TYR A 156 21.49 -1.47 7.47
N PHE A 157 20.53 -0.97 8.24
CA PHE A 157 20.59 -0.86 9.70
C PHE A 157 19.35 -1.51 10.29
N ASN A 158 19.54 -2.18 11.44
CA ASN A 158 18.53 -3.00 12.12
C ASN A 158 17.99 -4.11 11.18
N HIS A 159 18.41 -5.36 11.40
CA HIS A 159 17.87 -6.52 10.67
C HIS A 159 16.33 -6.51 10.68
N ASN A 160 15.75 -5.97 11.76
CA ASN A 160 14.33 -5.62 11.88
C ASN A 160 14.20 -4.09 12.06
N ALA A 161 14.17 -3.34 10.96
CA ALA A 161 13.87 -1.91 11.00
C ALA A 161 12.55 -1.70 11.75
N LEU A 162 12.52 -0.74 12.68
CA LEU A 162 11.25 -0.35 13.29
C LEU A 162 10.34 0.19 12.18
N PRO A 163 9.00 0.14 12.32
CA PRO A 163 8.10 0.58 11.26
C PRO A 163 8.38 2.02 10.75
N HIS A 164 8.87 2.92 11.61
CA HIS A 164 9.21 4.30 11.24
C HIS A 164 10.58 4.46 10.55
N GLU A 165 11.42 3.43 10.59
CA GLU A 165 12.72 3.37 9.92
C GLU A 165 12.60 2.71 8.54
N ASP A 166 11.51 1.98 8.28
CA ASP A 166 11.29 1.29 7.02
C ASP A 166 10.92 2.26 5.89
N THR A 167 11.75 2.28 4.84
CA THR A 167 11.62 3.16 3.69
C THR A 167 10.34 2.92 2.88
N ARG A 168 9.71 1.73 2.97
CA ARG A 168 8.44 1.43 2.29
C ARG A 168 7.28 2.26 2.81
N TYR A 169 7.40 2.81 4.02
CA TYR A 169 6.36 3.58 4.69
C TYR A 169 6.76 5.04 4.87
N GLN A 170 7.73 5.54 4.11
CA GLN A 170 8.13 6.93 4.14
C GLN A 170 7.40 7.72 3.02
N ASP A 171 6.96 8.93 3.34
CA ASP A 171 6.39 9.85 2.34
C ASP A 171 7.48 10.49 1.46
N ASN A 172 7.08 11.40 0.55
CA ASN A 172 8.03 12.08 -0.34
C ASN A 172 9.08 12.93 0.40
N ASN A 173 8.81 13.34 1.64
CA ASN A 173 9.77 14.03 2.47
C ASN A 173 10.70 13.06 3.20
N GLY A 174 10.33 11.77 3.22
CA GLY A 174 10.93 10.64 3.90
C GLY A 174 10.38 10.41 5.33
N ASP A 175 9.31 11.11 5.72
CA ASP A 175 8.69 10.98 7.04
C ASP A 175 7.78 9.75 7.10
N PHE A 176 7.67 9.11 8.26
CA PHE A 176 6.84 7.92 8.41
C PHE A 176 5.35 8.24 8.16
N ASN A 177 4.79 7.56 7.16
CA ASN A 177 3.41 7.64 6.75
C ASN A 177 2.62 6.42 7.27
N TYR A 178 1.90 6.65 8.36
CA TYR A 178 1.10 5.60 9.00
C TYR A 178 0.00 5.03 8.09
N ASN A 179 -0.57 5.81 7.18
CA ASN A 179 -1.63 5.33 6.29
C ASN A 179 -1.06 4.37 5.23
N GLN A 180 0.13 4.65 4.70
CA GLN A 180 0.83 3.74 3.80
C GLN A 180 1.21 2.44 4.52
N PHE A 181 1.77 2.55 5.73
CA PHE A 181 2.05 1.41 6.59
C PHE A 181 0.81 0.55 6.81
N LYS A 182 -0.29 1.17 7.27
CA LYS A 182 -1.56 0.48 7.52
C LYS A 182 -2.10 -0.20 6.27
N THR A 183 -2.07 0.48 5.14
CA THR A 183 -2.57 -0.05 3.86
C THR A 183 -1.74 -1.25 3.41
N HIS A 184 -0.42 -1.16 3.51
CA HIS A 184 0.49 -2.26 3.18
C HIS A 184 0.24 -3.49 4.05
N ILE A 185 0.22 -3.34 5.38
CA ILE A 185 -0.01 -4.46 6.30
C ILE A 185 -1.36 -5.15 6.03
N ASN A 186 -2.44 -4.39 5.87
CA ASN A 186 -3.77 -4.96 5.60
C ASN A 186 -3.88 -5.62 4.22
N LYS A 187 -3.01 -5.27 3.27
CA LYS A 187 -2.94 -5.90 1.96
C LYS A 187 -2.10 -7.18 1.97
N GLU A 188 -0.93 -7.15 2.63
CA GLU A 188 0.05 -8.23 2.54
C GLU A 188 -0.20 -9.35 3.57
N LEU A 189 -0.64 -9.02 4.79
CA LEU A 189 -0.86 -10.03 5.85
C LEU A 189 -1.88 -11.13 5.46
N PRO A 190 -3.01 -10.82 4.77
CA PRO A 190 -3.96 -11.85 4.33
C PRO A 190 -3.40 -12.92 3.39
N LYS A 191 -2.22 -12.72 2.79
CA LYS A 191 -1.53 -13.75 2.01
C LYS A 191 -1.10 -14.95 2.87
N TYR A 192 -0.93 -14.74 4.17
CA TYR A 192 -0.53 -15.74 5.17
C TYR A 192 -1.71 -16.23 6.04
N THR A 193 -2.96 -16.04 5.59
CA THR A 193 -4.17 -16.31 6.41
C THR A 193 -4.15 -17.70 7.05
N GLU A 194 -3.87 -18.75 6.28
CA GLU A 194 -3.91 -20.13 6.78
C GLU A 194 -2.80 -20.39 7.81
N SER A 195 -1.56 -20.08 7.46
CA SER A 195 -0.40 -20.33 8.31
C SER A 195 -0.44 -19.49 9.58
N LEU A 196 -0.86 -18.22 9.51
CA LEU A 196 -1.01 -17.37 10.68
C LEU A 196 -2.15 -17.84 11.59
N ALA A 197 -3.31 -18.21 11.04
CA ALA A 197 -4.41 -18.74 11.83
C ALA A 197 -4.01 -20.04 12.54
N ILE A 198 -3.27 -20.93 11.87
CA ILE A 198 -2.75 -22.17 12.47
C ILE A 198 -1.71 -21.88 13.55
N ASN A 199 -0.82 -20.91 13.33
CA ASN A 199 0.20 -20.53 14.30
C ASN A 199 -0.42 -19.98 15.59
N LEU A 200 -1.46 -19.15 15.46
CA LEU A 200 -2.15 -18.55 16.61
C LEU A 200 -3.12 -19.54 17.26
N LEU A 201 -3.97 -20.23 16.49
CA LEU A 201 -5.09 -21.00 17.04
C LEU A 201 -4.85 -22.51 17.12
N GLY A 202 -3.68 -22.99 16.67
CA GLY A 202 -3.33 -24.40 16.61
C GLY A 202 -3.91 -25.12 15.39
N GLN A 203 -4.15 -26.43 15.50
CA GLN A 203 -4.66 -27.20 14.36
C GLN A 203 -6.18 -27.02 14.19
N PRO A 204 -6.67 -26.74 12.96
CA PRO A 204 -8.08 -26.56 12.71
C PRO A 204 -8.83 -27.89 12.81
N ASN A 205 -10.11 -27.81 13.14
CA ASN A 205 -11.02 -28.94 13.07
C ASN A 205 -11.33 -29.26 11.60
N LYS A 206 -10.65 -30.28 11.07
CA LYS A 206 -10.79 -30.71 9.66
C LYS A 206 -12.22 -31.07 9.26
N SER A 207 -13.02 -31.61 10.19
CA SER A 207 -14.42 -32.00 9.91
C SER A 207 -15.38 -30.82 9.83
N LYS A 208 -15.00 -29.66 10.38
CA LYS A 208 -15.79 -28.43 10.42
C LYS A 208 -15.21 -27.32 9.55
N SER A 209 -14.02 -27.54 9.00
CA SER A 209 -13.41 -26.65 8.02
C SER A 209 -13.92 -27.03 6.63
N ASP A 210 -14.02 -26.05 5.75
CA ASP A 210 -14.42 -26.23 4.36
C ASP A 210 -13.54 -25.38 3.45
N ARG A 211 -13.91 -25.26 2.17
CA ARG A 211 -13.13 -24.49 1.20
C ARG A 211 -13.11 -22.97 1.49
N ASP A 212 -14.09 -22.47 2.23
CA ASP A 212 -14.31 -21.04 2.48
C ASP A 212 -13.92 -20.65 3.92
N HIS A 213 -13.82 -21.60 4.84
CA HIS A 213 -13.49 -21.34 6.24
C HIS A 213 -12.56 -22.39 6.87
N LEU A 214 -11.56 -21.93 7.62
CA LEU A 214 -10.92 -22.71 8.66
C LEU A 214 -11.71 -22.56 9.96
N THR A 215 -12.09 -23.69 10.56
CA THR A 215 -12.83 -23.71 11.83
C THR A 215 -11.96 -24.31 12.91
N PHE A 216 -11.77 -23.59 14.01
CA PHE A 216 -11.09 -24.03 15.22
C PHE A 216 -12.16 -24.24 16.30
N GLY A 217 -12.18 -25.41 16.94
CA GLY A 217 -13.26 -25.77 17.88
C GLY A 217 -14.55 -26.28 17.22
N ILE A 218 -15.67 -26.25 17.95
CA ILE A 218 -16.97 -26.81 17.53
C ILE A 218 -18.12 -25.93 18.05
N GLY A 219 -19.15 -25.73 17.22
CA GLY A 219 -20.41 -25.14 17.66
C GLY A 219 -20.24 -23.71 18.19
N LYS A 220 -20.76 -23.45 19.40
CA LYS A 220 -20.73 -22.11 20.02
C LYS A 220 -19.35 -21.69 20.53
N SER A 221 -18.40 -22.62 20.66
CA SER A 221 -17.01 -22.30 21.03
C SER A 221 -16.06 -22.25 19.83
N ALA A 222 -16.61 -22.18 18.61
CA ALA A 222 -15.79 -22.18 17.42
C ALA A 222 -15.24 -20.79 17.09
N ILE A 223 -14.02 -20.74 16.56
CA ILE A 223 -13.48 -19.59 15.83
C ILE A 223 -13.46 -19.96 14.35
N LYS A 224 -14.03 -19.11 13.50
CA LYS A 224 -13.99 -19.30 12.05
C LYS A 224 -13.16 -18.22 11.39
N VAL A 225 -12.22 -18.61 10.55
CA VAL A 225 -11.39 -17.72 9.73
C VAL A 225 -11.78 -17.90 8.27
N SER A 226 -12.15 -16.82 7.59
CA SER A 226 -12.56 -16.82 6.19
C SER A 226 -11.36 -16.96 5.26
N LEU A 227 -11.46 -17.88 4.30
CA LEU A 227 -10.43 -18.25 3.34
C LEU A 227 -10.67 -17.68 1.94
N THR A 228 -11.91 -17.32 1.62
CA THR A 228 -12.33 -16.85 0.29
C THR A 228 -13.11 -15.54 0.37
N GLY A 229 -13.20 -14.85 -0.78
CA GLY A 229 -13.96 -13.62 -0.94
C GLY A 229 -13.30 -12.39 -0.31
N GLU A 230 -14.01 -11.27 -0.35
CA GLU A 230 -13.52 -9.97 0.15
C GLU A 230 -13.16 -9.98 1.65
N HIS A 231 -13.69 -10.94 2.39
CA HIS A 231 -13.43 -11.14 3.82
C HIS A 231 -12.34 -12.18 4.10
N ARG A 232 -11.56 -12.59 3.11
CA ARG A 232 -10.39 -13.46 3.36
C ARG A 232 -9.47 -12.83 4.41
N GLY A 233 -9.09 -13.62 5.43
CA GLY A 233 -8.32 -13.14 6.58
C GLY A 233 -9.16 -12.46 7.67
N TYR A 234 -10.49 -12.46 7.56
CA TYR A 234 -11.34 -12.09 8.69
C TYR A 234 -11.68 -13.31 9.54
N PHE A 235 -11.87 -13.07 10.84
CA PHE A 235 -12.31 -14.09 11.77
C PHE A 235 -13.57 -13.66 12.52
N LYS A 236 -14.26 -14.67 13.06
CA LYS A 236 -15.32 -14.52 14.05
C LYS A 236 -15.15 -15.58 15.12
N ASP A 237 -15.02 -15.15 16.36
CA ASP A 237 -15.10 -16.00 17.54
C ASP A 237 -16.56 -16.04 18.02
N TYR A 238 -17.15 -17.23 18.04
CA TYR A 238 -18.52 -17.43 18.49
C TYR A 238 -18.65 -17.52 20.01
N THR A 239 -17.52 -17.65 20.73
CA THR A 239 -17.47 -17.69 22.20
C THR A 239 -17.58 -16.29 22.78
N THR A 240 -16.72 -15.39 22.31
CA THR A 240 -16.63 -14.00 22.80
C THR A 240 -17.49 -13.04 21.99
N GLY A 241 -17.85 -13.42 20.76
CA GLY A 241 -18.50 -12.54 19.79
C GLY A 241 -17.52 -11.62 19.05
N GLU A 242 -16.22 -11.69 19.37
CA GLU A 242 -15.18 -10.92 18.70
C GLU A 242 -15.08 -11.27 17.21
N LYS A 243 -14.77 -10.25 16.40
CA LYS A 243 -14.62 -10.38 14.95
C LYS A 243 -13.73 -9.28 14.42
N GLY A 244 -13.06 -9.54 13.32
CA GLY A 244 -12.19 -8.54 12.68
C GLY A 244 -11.21 -9.17 11.71
N SER A 245 -10.19 -8.41 11.34
CA SER A 245 -9.11 -8.90 10.46
C SER A 245 -8.12 -9.77 11.25
N LEU A 246 -7.11 -10.32 10.55
CA LEU A 246 -5.97 -11.00 11.17
C LEU A 246 -5.26 -10.13 12.23
N ILE A 247 -5.25 -8.80 12.09
CA ILE A 247 -4.68 -7.91 13.11
C ILE A 247 -5.49 -7.99 14.40
N ASN A 248 -6.82 -7.99 14.30
CA ASN A 248 -7.68 -8.16 15.47
C ASN A 248 -7.51 -9.55 16.09
N LEU A 249 -7.24 -10.57 15.28
CA LEU A 249 -6.95 -11.92 15.78
C LEU A 249 -5.64 -11.94 16.58
N VAL A 250 -4.58 -11.30 16.06
CA VAL A 250 -3.30 -11.15 16.75
C VAL A 250 -3.49 -10.38 18.07
N MET A 251 -4.26 -9.28 18.06
CA MET A 251 -4.58 -8.52 19.27
C MET A 251 -5.24 -9.38 20.34
N SER A 252 -6.28 -10.11 19.96
CA SER A 252 -7.07 -10.95 20.88
C SER A 252 -6.22 -12.09 21.43
N TYR A 253 -5.49 -12.80 20.58
CA TYR A 253 -4.71 -13.97 20.98
C TYR A 253 -3.46 -13.62 21.81
N LYS A 254 -2.79 -12.51 21.48
CA LYS A 254 -1.56 -12.09 22.17
C LYS A 254 -1.79 -11.02 23.24
N GLU A 255 -3.05 -10.70 23.56
CA GLU A 255 -3.44 -9.70 24.55
C GLU A 255 -2.74 -8.34 24.37
N MET A 256 -2.70 -7.85 23.12
CA MET A 256 -1.95 -6.63 22.77
C MET A 256 -2.83 -5.58 22.10
N ASN A 257 -2.41 -4.31 22.19
CA ASN A 257 -3.14 -3.22 21.56
C ASN A 257 -2.91 -3.16 20.05
N TYR A 258 -3.71 -2.35 19.35
CA TYR A 258 -3.65 -2.24 17.88
C TYR A 258 -2.28 -1.81 17.36
N LYS A 259 -1.58 -0.90 18.05
CA LYS A 259 -0.27 -0.41 17.62
C LYS A 259 0.79 -1.51 17.73
N GLU A 260 0.75 -2.29 18.80
CA GLU A 260 1.62 -3.45 19.01
C GLU A 260 1.34 -4.53 17.96
N ALA A 261 0.08 -4.85 17.72
CA ALA A 261 -0.30 -5.86 16.72
C ALA A 261 0.12 -5.46 15.29
N MET A 262 0.05 -4.17 14.95
CA MET A 262 0.55 -3.68 13.66
C MET A 262 2.07 -3.79 13.55
N ALA A 263 2.82 -3.48 14.61
CA ALA A 263 4.27 -3.65 14.64
C ALA A 263 4.67 -5.14 14.58
N GLU A 264 3.92 -6.00 15.24
CA GLU A 264 4.13 -7.46 15.19
C GLU A 264 3.84 -8.01 13.79
N ALA A 265 2.75 -7.59 13.15
CA ALA A 265 2.46 -7.95 11.77
C ALA A 265 3.54 -7.46 10.79
N HIS A 266 4.14 -6.30 11.04
CA HIS A 266 5.29 -5.83 10.28
C HIS A 266 6.50 -6.76 10.40
N ASN A 267 6.84 -7.18 11.62
CA ASN A 267 7.93 -8.14 11.86
C ASN A 267 7.64 -9.49 11.18
N MET A 268 6.40 -9.98 11.29
CA MET A 268 5.93 -11.20 10.62
C MET A 268 6.12 -11.14 9.10
N LEU A 269 5.82 -10.00 8.48
CA LEU A 269 5.98 -9.82 7.03
C LEU A 269 7.44 -9.66 6.59
N ASN A 270 8.32 -9.17 7.46
CA ASN A 270 9.75 -9.04 7.17
C ASN A 270 10.50 -10.36 7.33
N GLU A 271 10.12 -11.17 8.32
CA GLU A 271 10.77 -12.43 8.65
C GLU A 271 9.77 -13.62 8.69
N PRO A 272 8.98 -13.88 7.64
CA PRO A 272 7.87 -14.84 7.70
C PRO A 272 8.31 -16.24 8.15
N ASN A 273 9.50 -16.69 7.72
CA ASN A 273 10.07 -17.98 8.11
C ASN A 273 10.29 -18.13 9.63
N LYS A 274 10.68 -17.04 10.31
CA LYS A 274 10.90 -17.04 11.77
C LYS A 274 9.59 -17.22 12.55
N TYR A 275 8.50 -16.75 11.97
CA TYR A 275 7.15 -16.90 12.48
C TYR A 275 6.43 -18.15 11.94
N GLN A 276 7.13 -19.00 11.17
CA GLN A 276 6.57 -20.20 10.54
C GLN A 276 5.37 -19.87 9.65
N LEU A 277 5.43 -18.72 8.96
CA LEU A 277 4.39 -18.25 8.06
C LEU A 277 4.73 -18.67 6.64
N GLU A 278 3.78 -19.37 6.03
CA GLU A 278 3.82 -19.78 4.63
C GLU A 278 2.80 -18.97 3.83
N GLU A 279 3.27 -18.35 2.75
CA GLU A 279 2.43 -17.58 1.84
C GLU A 279 1.57 -18.52 0.99
N ASN A 280 0.27 -18.24 0.90
CA ASN A 280 -0.61 -18.99 0.02
C ASN A 280 -0.51 -18.45 -1.41
N SER A 281 0.13 -19.21 -2.29
CA SER A 281 0.32 -18.86 -3.72
C SER A 281 -0.98 -18.64 -4.51
N LYS A 282 -2.13 -19.07 -3.97
CA LYS A 282 -3.46 -18.87 -4.56
C LYS A 282 -4.22 -17.70 -3.93
N HIS A 283 -3.56 -16.85 -3.14
CA HIS A 283 -4.21 -15.75 -2.41
C HIS A 283 -5.12 -14.91 -3.32
N ASP A 284 -4.62 -14.40 -4.44
CA ASP A 284 -5.39 -13.51 -5.33
C ASP A 284 -6.64 -14.21 -5.89
N LYS A 285 -6.49 -15.48 -6.29
CA LYS A 285 -7.62 -16.30 -6.76
C LYS A 285 -8.66 -16.49 -5.66
N LEU A 286 -8.23 -16.80 -4.44
CA LEU A 286 -9.14 -17.03 -3.31
C LEU A 286 -9.85 -15.74 -2.88
N LEU A 287 -9.16 -14.60 -2.91
CA LEU A 287 -9.73 -13.29 -2.61
C LEU A 287 -10.87 -12.93 -3.58
N GLN A 288 -10.73 -13.30 -4.86
CA GLN A 288 -11.75 -13.10 -5.89
C GLN A 288 -12.82 -14.21 -5.93
N THR A 289 -12.69 -15.27 -5.12
CA THR A 289 -13.63 -16.39 -5.13
C THR A 289 -14.90 -16.06 -4.36
N THR A 290 -16.06 -16.19 -4.99
CA THR A 290 -17.35 -16.10 -4.30
C THR A 290 -17.53 -17.27 -3.32
N PRO A 291 -17.74 -16.99 -2.01
CA PRO A 291 -18.03 -18.02 -1.04
C PRO A 291 -19.25 -18.86 -1.42
N LYS A 292 -19.24 -20.16 -1.11
CA LYS A 292 -20.29 -21.10 -1.52
C LYS A 292 -21.68 -20.68 -1.07
N HIS A 293 -21.83 -20.26 0.19
CA HIS A 293 -23.13 -19.85 0.73
C HIS A 293 -23.67 -18.61 0.00
N ILE A 294 -22.79 -17.69 -0.40
CA ILE A 294 -23.16 -16.50 -1.16
C ILE A 294 -23.65 -16.92 -2.55
N ALA A 295 -22.87 -17.75 -3.25
CA ALA A 295 -23.27 -18.27 -4.56
C ALA A 295 -24.63 -18.99 -4.54
N GLN A 296 -24.91 -19.79 -3.50
CA GLN A 296 -26.22 -20.43 -3.31
C GLN A 296 -27.35 -19.43 -3.12
N PHE A 297 -27.11 -18.33 -2.40
CA PHE A 297 -28.10 -17.26 -2.26
C PHE A 297 -28.30 -16.48 -3.56
N GLU A 298 -27.25 -16.22 -4.34
CA GLU A 298 -27.38 -15.61 -5.67
C GLU A 298 -28.17 -16.50 -6.63
N GLU A 299 -27.92 -17.82 -6.64
CA GLU A 299 -28.68 -18.79 -7.45
C GLU A 299 -30.16 -18.80 -7.05
N ARG A 300 -30.46 -18.82 -5.75
CA ARG A 300 -31.84 -18.77 -5.26
C ARG A 300 -32.53 -17.44 -5.56
N ALA A 301 -31.80 -16.33 -5.49
CA ALA A 301 -32.31 -15.02 -5.89
C ALA A 301 -32.69 -15.01 -7.39
N LYS A 302 -31.83 -15.58 -8.25
CA LYS A 302 -32.10 -15.76 -9.69
C LYS A 302 -33.33 -16.63 -9.93
N GLU A 303 -33.44 -17.75 -9.23
CA GLU A 303 -34.60 -18.64 -9.32
C GLU A 303 -35.89 -17.87 -9.02
N TYR A 304 -35.93 -17.14 -7.89
CA TYR A 304 -37.10 -16.34 -7.52
C TYR A 304 -37.47 -15.28 -8.56
N VAL A 305 -36.48 -14.59 -9.14
CA VAL A 305 -36.75 -13.63 -10.23
C VAL A 305 -37.33 -14.34 -11.45
N GLN A 306 -36.77 -15.48 -11.85
CA GLN A 306 -37.22 -16.25 -13.02
C GLN A 306 -38.62 -16.84 -12.86
N THR A 307 -39.00 -17.27 -11.65
CA THR A 307 -40.30 -17.87 -11.35
C THR A 307 -41.32 -16.86 -10.82
N SER A 308 -40.97 -15.57 -10.80
CA SER A 308 -41.89 -14.51 -10.39
C SER A 308 -42.82 -14.09 -11.52
N GLN A 309 -43.86 -13.34 -11.14
CA GLN A 309 -44.86 -12.80 -12.06
C GLN A 309 -44.94 -11.28 -11.95
N PRO A 310 -45.44 -10.58 -12.99
CA PRO A 310 -45.68 -9.14 -12.93
C PRO A 310 -46.59 -8.74 -11.77
N LEU A 311 -46.50 -7.48 -11.34
CA LEU A 311 -47.25 -6.96 -10.20
C LEU A 311 -48.77 -6.97 -10.41
N LYS A 312 -49.24 -6.78 -11.65
CA LYS A 312 -50.66 -6.66 -11.98
C LYS A 312 -51.46 -7.91 -11.58
N GLY A 313 -52.57 -7.70 -10.87
CA GLY A 313 -53.47 -8.74 -10.38
C GLY A 313 -52.96 -9.49 -9.14
N THR A 314 -51.96 -8.95 -8.43
CA THR A 314 -51.30 -9.66 -7.32
C THR A 314 -51.46 -8.95 -5.97
N LEU A 315 -51.05 -9.63 -4.90
CA LEU A 315 -50.98 -9.04 -3.56
C LEU A 315 -50.00 -7.85 -3.50
N ALA A 316 -48.95 -7.84 -4.32
CA ALA A 316 -48.02 -6.72 -4.40
C ALA A 316 -48.66 -5.47 -5.03
N GLU A 317 -49.49 -5.62 -6.07
CA GLU A 317 -50.28 -4.50 -6.59
C GLU A 317 -51.27 -3.99 -5.54
N THR A 318 -51.94 -4.89 -4.82
CA THR A 318 -52.85 -4.51 -3.72
C THR A 318 -52.12 -3.70 -2.65
N TYR A 319 -50.93 -4.15 -2.26
CA TYR A 319 -50.06 -3.47 -1.30
C TYR A 319 -49.66 -2.07 -1.77
N LEU A 320 -49.15 -1.94 -2.99
CA LEU A 320 -48.71 -0.64 -3.54
C LEU A 320 -49.90 0.31 -3.75
N ASN A 321 -51.06 -0.20 -4.18
CA ASN A 321 -52.29 0.60 -4.32
C ASN A 321 -52.74 1.22 -2.99
N LYS A 322 -52.61 0.49 -1.86
CA LYS A 322 -52.91 1.04 -0.52
C LYS A 322 -51.96 2.18 -0.12
N LEU A 323 -50.76 2.24 -0.71
CA LEU A 323 -49.83 3.34 -0.54
C LEU A 323 -50.08 4.52 -1.51
N GLY A 324 -51.14 4.45 -2.32
CA GLY A 324 -51.48 5.48 -3.30
C GLY A 324 -50.73 5.36 -4.63
N ILE A 325 -50.07 4.23 -4.89
CA ILE A 325 -49.38 3.97 -6.15
C ILE A 325 -50.38 3.36 -7.14
N GLU A 326 -50.69 4.06 -8.23
CA GLU A 326 -51.64 3.62 -9.23
C GLU A 326 -50.94 2.82 -10.35
N GLN A 327 -51.49 1.64 -10.68
CA GLN A 327 -50.98 0.78 -11.75
C GLN A 327 -49.47 0.51 -11.67
N PRO A 328 -48.95 -0.01 -10.54
CA PRO A 328 -47.52 -0.22 -10.36
C PRO A 328 -46.94 -1.15 -11.44
N GLN A 329 -45.90 -0.67 -12.12
CA GLN A 329 -45.13 -1.41 -13.12
C GLN A 329 -43.64 -1.21 -12.88
N GLY A 330 -42.84 -2.24 -13.16
CA GLY A 330 -41.39 -2.16 -13.08
C GLY A 330 -40.75 -3.44 -13.62
N GLU A 331 -39.64 -3.29 -14.35
CA GLU A 331 -38.88 -4.42 -14.91
C GLU A 331 -38.18 -5.25 -13.84
N HIS A 332 -37.83 -4.63 -12.72
CA HIS A 332 -37.05 -5.27 -11.67
C HIS A 332 -37.82 -5.46 -10.36
N VAL A 333 -39.14 -5.25 -10.37
CA VAL A 333 -40.01 -5.49 -9.22
C VAL A 333 -41.13 -6.42 -9.61
N HIS A 334 -41.20 -7.56 -8.93
CA HIS A 334 -42.12 -8.64 -9.27
C HIS A 334 -42.82 -9.16 -8.01
N PHE A 335 -43.84 -9.97 -8.23
CA PHE A 335 -44.51 -10.72 -7.18
C PHE A 335 -44.12 -12.20 -7.26
N HIS A 336 -43.87 -12.83 -6.12
CA HIS A 336 -43.66 -14.27 -6.03
C HIS A 336 -44.55 -14.86 -4.94
N GLN A 337 -45.32 -15.90 -5.28
CA GLN A 337 -46.34 -16.46 -4.39
C GLN A 337 -45.76 -17.18 -3.16
N SER A 338 -44.55 -17.71 -3.28
CA SER A 338 -43.94 -18.61 -2.28
C SER A 338 -42.45 -18.34 -2.06
N VAL A 339 -42.11 -17.34 -1.25
CA VAL A 339 -40.73 -17.01 -0.85
C VAL A 339 -40.47 -17.51 0.56
N TYR A 340 -39.33 -18.16 0.78
CA TYR A 340 -39.00 -18.77 2.07
C TYR A 340 -38.48 -17.75 3.09
N SER A 341 -39.12 -17.71 4.26
CA SER A 341 -38.61 -16.99 5.42
C SER A 341 -37.88 -17.94 6.37
N SER A 342 -36.71 -17.54 6.85
CA SER A 342 -35.95 -18.32 7.82
C SER A 342 -36.40 -18.12 9.27
N GLU A 343 -37.26 -17.13 9.55
CA GLU A 343 -37.73 -16.78 10.90
C GLU A 343 -38.70 -17.82 11.42
N ASP A 344 -39.72 -18.14 10.62
CA ASP A 344 -40.74 -19.14 10.92
C ASP A 344 -40.56 -20.44 10.12
N LYS A 345 -39.60 -20.46 9.17
CA LYS A 345 -39.30 -21.57 8.28
C LYS A 345 -40.44 -21.93 7.34
N SER A 346 -41.26 -20.96 6.94
CA SER A 346 -42.40 -21.17 6.05
C SER A 346 -42.29 -20.37 4.73
N LEU A 347 -43.25 -20.57 3.83
CA LEU A 347 -43.33 -19.88 2.53
C LEU A 347 -44.41 -18.80 2.59
N HIS A 348 -44.06 -17.63 2.10
CA HIS A 348 -44.90 -16.43 2.14
C HIS A 348 -45.02 -15.78 0.77
N PRO A 349 -46.17 -15.18 0.42
CA PRO A 349 -46.24 -14.32 -0.75
C PRO A 349 -45.38 -13.07 -0.52
N ALA A 350 -44.68 -12.61 -1.54
CA ALA A 350 -43.77 -11.48 -1.39
C ALA A 350 -43.67 -10.64 -2.67
N MET A 351 -43.45 -9.34 -2.47
CA MET A 351 -42.88 -8.48 -3.50
C MET A 351 -41.36 -8.62 -3.48
N ILE A 352 -40.76 -8.93 -4.62
CA ILE A 352 -39.32 -9.08 -4.77
C ILE A 352 -38.75 -8.01 -5.68
N THR A 353 -37.64 -7.41 -5.26
CA THR A 353 -36.89 -6.40 -6.01
C THR A 353 -35.56 -6.99 -6.44
N ASN A 354 -35.29 -7.06 -7.75
CA ASN A 354 -34.04 -7.57 -8.31
C ASN A 354 -32.90 -6.57 -8.11
N ILE A 355 -31.82 -7.00 -7.46
CA ILE A 355 -30.57 -6.24 -7.28
C ILE A 355 -29.51 -6.86 -8.18
N HIS A 356 -28.92 -6.07 -9.07
CA HIS A 356 -28.11 -6.58 -10.18
C HIS A 356 -26.77 -5.85 -10.34
N ASN A 357 -25.85 -6.47 -11.08
CA ASN A 357 -24.62 -5.82 -11.55
C ASN A 357 -24.89 -4.93 -12.78
N LYS A 358 -23.84 -4.30 -13.31
CA LYS A 358 -23.91 -3.44 -14.50
C LYS A 358 -24.30 -4.19 -15.77
N ASP A 359 -24.06 -5.50 -15.79
CA ASP A 359 -24.41 -6.38 -16.92
C ASP A 359 -25.86 -6.89 -16.83
N GLY A 360 -26.61 -6.53 -15.79
CA GLY A 360 -27.98 -6.97 -15.55
C GLY A 360 -28.13 -8.32 -14.85
N ASP A 361 -27.03 -8.98 -14.47
CA ASP A 361 -27.08 -10.23 -13.72
C ASP A 361 -27.58 -9.99 -12.29
N THR A 362 -28.63 -10.70 -11.90
CA THR A 362 -29.10 -10.77 -10.51
C THR A 362 -27.98 -11.23 -9.57
N LYS A 363 -27.71 -10.42 -8.55
CA LYS A 363 -26.77 -10.68 -7.45
C LYS A 363 -27.49 -10.82 -6.12
N ALA A 364 -28.65 -10.18 -5.97
CA ALA A 364 -29.50 -10.34 -4.81
C ALA A 364 -30.95 -10.03 -5.16
N ILE A 365 -31.85 -10.34 -4.23
CA ILE A 365 -33.19 -9.78 -4.18
C ILE A 365 -33.45 -9.14 -2.82
N GLU A 366 -34.22 -8.06 -2.80
CA GLU A 366 -34.89 -7.59 -1.60
C GLU A 366 -36.32 -8.15 -1.59
N VAL A 367 -36.70 -8.77 -0.48
CA VAL A 367 -37.97 -9.47 -0.29
C VAL A 367 -38.79 -8.70 0.72
N THR A 368 -39.92 -8.16 0.27
CA THR A 368 -40.96 -7.60 1.14
C THR A 368 -42.07 -8.64 1.27
N TYR A 369 -42.14 -9.31 2.42
CA TYR A 369 -43.18 -10.31 2.69
C TYR A 369 -44.53 -9.65 2.88
N LEU A 370 -45.58 -10.27 2.33
CA LEU A 370 -46.94 -9.77 2.33
C LEU A 370 -47.89 -10.74 3.02
N ASP A 371 -48.92 -10.21 3.68
CA ASP A 371 -50.04 -11.01 4.17
C ASP A 371 -51.04 -11.34 3.02
N PHE A 372 -52.03 -12.19 3.31
CA PHE A 372 -53.06 -12.57 2.33
C PHE A 372 -54.05 -11.42 2.00
N GLN A 373 -53.96 -10.30 2.70
CA GLN A 373 -54.75 -9.09 2.49
C GLN A 373 -53.97 -8.04 1.67
N GLY A 374 -52.72 -8.31 1.30
CA GLY A 374 -51.85 -7.37 0.60
C GLY A 374 -51.40 -6.21 1.49
N ASN A 375 -51.01 -6.47 2.73
CA ASN A 375 -50.20 -5.58 3.57
C ASN A 375 -48.80 -6.19 3.75
N LYS A 376 -47.84 -5.43 4.30
CA LYS A 376 -46.61 -6.05 4.80
C LYS A 376 -46.96 -7.05 5.90
N ASP A 377 -46.39 -8.24 5.82
CA ASP A 377 -46.52 -9.24 6.88
C ASP A 377 -45.80 -8.72 8.15
N ASP A 378 -46.58 -8.43 9.17
CA ASP A 378 -46.16 -7.91 10.48
C ASP A 378 -45.84 -9.03 11.49
N THR A 379 -46.05 -10.30 11.11
CA THR A 379 -45.68 -11.46 11.92
C THR A 379 -44.19 -11.81 11.80
N LEU A 380 -43.49 -11.20 10.83
CA LEU A 380 -42.06 -11.34 10.60
C LEU A 380 -41.31 -10.11 11.11
N ASP A 381 -40.31 -10.32 11.98
CA ASP A 381 -39.53 -9.25 12.60
C ASP A 381 -38.62 -8.55 11.58
N ILE A 382 -38.13 -9.26 10.55
CA ILE A 382 -37.22 -8.72 9.53
C ILE A 382 -37.93 -8.65 8.18
N ASN A 383 -38.54 -7.49 7.91
CA ASN A 383 -39.22 -7.18 6.66
C ASN A 383 -38.98 -5.71 6.26
N PRO A 384 -38.21 -5.40 5.19
CA PRO A 384 -37.77 -6.31 4.13
C PRO A 384 -36.49 -7.10 4.47
N ARG A 385 -36.29 -8.22 3.78
CA ARG A 385 -35.12 -9.09 3.90
C ARG A 385 -34.35 -9.18 2.59
N THR A 386 -33.02 -9.12 2.65
CA THR A 386 -32.19 -9.33 1.46
C THR A 386 -31.68 -10.78 1.36
N LEU A 387 -31.70 -11.33 0.15
CA LEU A 387 -31.12 -12.64 -0.19
C LEU A 387 -30.09 -12.47 -1.32
N GLY A 388 -28.81 -12.76 -1.05
CA GLY A 388 -27.72 -12.67 -2.02
C GLY A 388 -26.67 -11.59 -1.67
N THR A 389 -25.87 -11.19 -2.65
CA THR A 389 -24.82 -10.16 -2.51
C THR A 389 -25.37 -8.78 -2.90
N LYS A 390 -25.70 -7.94 -1.91
CA LYS A 390 -26.16 -6.56 -2.19
C LYS A 390 -25.05 -5.53 -2.32
N SER A 391 -23.92 -5.75 -1.65
CA SER A 391 -22.84 -4.76 -1.58
C SER A 391 -22.38 -4.40 -2.99
N LYS A 392 -22.34 -3.10 -3.30
CA LYS A 392 -21.90 -2.57 -4.61
C LYS A 392 -22.85 -2.91 -5.77
N HIS A 393 -24.07 -3.34 -5.49
CA HIS A 393 -25.10 -3.62 -6.48
C HIS A 393 -26.33 -2.76 -6.20
N LEU A 394 -27.14 -2.53 -7.23
CA LEU A 394 -28.29 -1.63 -7.17
C LEU A 394 -29.44 -2.19 -8.01
N THR A 395 -30.60 -1.55 -7.91
CA THR A 395 -31.73 -1.79 -8.81
C THR A 395 -31.92 -0.56 -9.68
N GLN A 396 -31.78 -0.73 -11.00
CA GLN A 396 -32.16 0.30 -11.98
C GLN A 396 -33.68 0.35 -12.09
N PHE A 397 -34.34 1.03 -11.17
CA PHE A 397 -35.79 0.97 -11.02
C PHE A 397 -36.56 1.44 -12.26
N HIS A 398 -36.16 2.57 -12.84
CA HIS A 398 -36.81 3.16 -14.02
C HIS A 398 -35.79 3.93 -14.86
N GLN A 399 -35.96 3.87 -16.19
CA GLN A 399 -35.21 4.68 -17.15
C GLN A 399 -36.10 5.80 -17.68
N GLY A 400 -35.74 7.03 -17.34
CA GLY A 400 -36.43 8.24 -17.74
C GLY A 400 -36.03 8.72 -19.13
N ARG A 401 -36.57 9.88 -19.50
CA ARG A 401 -36.22 10.59 -20.75
C ARG A 401 -35.27 11.76 -20.51
N ASP A 402 -35.18 12.22 -19.26
CA ASP A 402 -34.29 13.30 -18.87
C ASP A 402 -32.84 12.79 -18.78
N LEU A 403 -31.93 13.38 -19.57
CA LEU A 403 -30.53 12.96 -19.65
C LEU A 403 -29.63 13.62 -18.59
N HIS A 404 -30.19 14.46 -17.71
CA HIS A 404 -29.41 15.31 -16.81
C HIS A 404 -29.68 15.02 -15.33
N THR A 405 -30.72 14.25 -15.02
CA THR A 405 -31.20 14.04 -13.66
C THR A 405 -31.42 12.56 -13.38
N THR A 406 -30.70 12.03 -12.40
CA THR A 406 -30.94 10.71 -11.81
C THR A 406 -31.36 10.86 -10.35
N ILE A 407 -32.44 10.20 -9.96
CA ILE A 407 -32.94 10.18 -8.59
C ILE A 407 -32.48 8.89 -7.92
N ILE A 408 -31.86 9.02 -6.74
CA ILE A 408 -31.47 7.88 -5.90
C ILE A 408 -32.48 7.75 -4.77
N SER A 409 -33.12 6.58 -4.69
CA SER A 409 -34.08 6.22 -3.64
C SER A 409 -33.52 5.12 -2.75
N THR A 410 -33.91 5.11 -1.48
CA THR A 410 -33.48 4.10 -0.49
C THR A 410 -34.54 3.05 -0.17
N SER A 411 -35.72 3.13 -0.79
CA SER A 411 -36.82 2.16 -0.60
C SER A 411 -37.60 2.01 -1.89
N ILE A 412 -38.01 0.79 -2.21
CA ILE A 412 -38.67 0.52 -3.47
C ILE A 412 -40.04 1.23 -3.57
N GLU A 413 -40.75 1.39 -2.45
CA GLU A 413 -42.02 2.12 -2.40
C GLU A 413 -41.86 3.60 -2.77
N ASN A 414 -40.82 4.26 -2.26
CA ASN A 414 -40.50 5.63 -2.66
C ASN A 414 -40.13 5.71 -4.14
N SER A 415 -39.43 4.70 -4.68
CA SER A 415 -39.12 4.68 -6.12
C SER A 415 -40.39 4.69 -6.97
N PHE A 416 -41.42 3.91 -6.61
CA PHE A 416 -42.73 3.98 -7.26
C PHE A 416 -43.40 5.34 -7.09
N ALA A 417 -43.46 5.88 -5.87
CA ALA A 417 -44.10 7.17 -5.60
C ALA A 417 -43.46 8.32 -6.39
N ILE A 418 -42.13 8.36 -6.46
CA ILE A 418 -41.35 9.33 -7.25
C ILE A 418 -41.66 9.16 -8.74
N ASN A 419 -41.67 7.92 -9.23
CA ASN A 419 -41.93 7.63 -10.63
C ASN A 419 -43.32 8.11 -11.07
N GLN A 420 -44.33 7.87 -10.23
CA GLN A 420 -45.69 8.34 -10.46
C GLN A 420 -45.80 9.86 -10.42
N ALA A 421 -45.22 10.50 -9.40
CA ALA A 421 -45.26 11.96 -9.23
C ALA A 421 -44.62 12.71 -10.41
N HIS A 422 -43.60 12.11 -11.03
CA HIS A 422 -42.88 12.67 -12.17
C HIS A 422 -43.21 12.00 -13.52
N GLN A 423 -44.27 11.17 -13.57
CA GLN A 423 -44.75 10.53 -14.80
C GLN A 423 -43.63 9.82 -15.60
N GLY A 424 -42.68 9.20 -14.90
CA GLY A 424 -41.56 8.50 -15.54
C GLY A 424 -40.53 9.38 -16.22
N GLN A 425 -40.45 10.67 -15.87
CA GLN A 425 -39.51 11.61 -16.51
C GLN A 425 -38.03 11.29 -16.24
N TYR A 426 -37.69 10.89 -15.02
CA TYR A 426 -36.31 10.79 -14.54
C TYR A 426 -35.82 9.35 -14.40
N ASP A 427 -34.52 9.13 -14.57
CA ASP A 427 -33.90 7.87 -14.15
C ASP A 427 -34.04 7.70 -12.64
N ILE A 428 -34.43 6.52 -12.20
CA ILE A 428 -34.55 6.20 -10.78
C ILE A 428 -33.70 4.97 -10.47
N ILE A 429 -32.80 5.11 -9.51
CA ILE A 429 -31.98 4.03 -8.98
C ILE A 429 -32.40 3.78 -7.53
N ASN A 430 -32.63 2.52 -7.18
CA ASN A 430 -32.82 2.12 -5.80
C ASN A 430 -31.53 1.53 -5.23
N VAL A 431 -31.13 2.01 -4.05
CA VAL A 431 -29.95 1.54 -3.30
C VAL A 431 -30.33 1.15 -1.88
N ASN A 432 -29.74 0.07 -1.37
CA ASN A 432 -30.09 -0.47 -0.05
C ASN A 432 -29.04 -0.10 1.01
N HIS A 433 -27.87 0.40 0.60
CA HIS A 433 -26.79 0.83 1.47
C HIS A 433 -25.95 1.97 0.84
N LYS A 434 -25.37 2.84 1.68
CA LYS A 434 -24.55 3.98 1.24
C LYS A 434 -23.37 3.62 0.33
N ASN A 435 -22.84 2.40 0.49
CA ASN A 435 -21.69 1.94 -0.30
C ASN A 435 -22.09 1.55 -1.73
N ASP A 436 -23.37 1.31 -1.99
CA ASP A 436 -23.86 0.88 -3.31
C ASP A 436 -23.77 2.04 -4.32
N ILE A 437 -23.79 3.28 -3.83
CA ILE A 437 -23.63 4.51 -4.60
C ILE A 437 -22.27 4.57 -5.32
N GLN A 438 -21.23 3.89 -4.79
CA GLN A 438 -19.89 3.90 -5.39
C GLN A 438 -19.86 3.30 -6.81
N ASN A 439 -20.88 2.54 -7.18
CA ASN A 439 -21.00 1.89 -8.48
C ASN A 439 -21.97 2.58 -9.45
N ILE A 440 -22.55 3.72 -9.06
CA ILE A 440 -23.33 4.58 -9.94
C ILE A 440 -22.33 5.32 -10.84
N SER A 441 -22.13 4.80 -12.06
CA SER A 441 -21.24 5.39 -13.06
C SER A 441 -21.95 5.49 -14.40
#